data_AF-A0A8T2KU56-F1
#
_entry.id   AF-A0A8T2KU56-F1
#
_cell.length_a   1.000
_cell.length_b   1.000
_cell.length_c   1.000
_cell.angle_alpha   90.00
_cell.angle_beta   90.00
_cell.angle_gamma   90.00
#
_symmetry.space_group_name_H-M   'P 1'
#
loop_
_entity.id
_entity.type
_entity.pdbx_description
1 polymer ?
#
loop_
_entity_poly.entity_id
_entity_poly.type
_entity_poly.pdbx_seq_one_letter_code
_entity_poly.pdbx_strand_id
1 'polypeptide(L)'
;MVRITCTISFTTDDDPAGGSYRDSFDDHYKRVVRSGESEPGSYKEECDDPDVYEEPVEEEQPNISLATFFGGCSLHGANHIFVEEKKFGIRQGLWAVCFLMALSLFLLQVGDRIVYYLQYDHITMLDERNADNMTFPAITICNYNTFRRSQLSYSDLLFMGPLLGYEDNMAPGIPLAPEPDRQGARFSLAEFFNRTRHRMEDMLLDCAFSGKECGPEHWREVEEFV
;
A
#
# COMPACT_ATOMS: atom_id res chain seq x y z
N MET A 1 36.15 -3.25 29.78
CA MET A 1 35.78 -2.42 28.61
C MET A 1 34.31 -2.68 28.34
N VAL A 2 33.43 -1.70 28.61
CA VAL A 2 31.98 -1.84 28.33
C VAL A 2 31.78 -1.53 26.85
N ARG A 3 31.09 -2.42 26.13
CA ARG A 3 30.73 -2.23 24.72
C ARG A 3 29.23 -1.97 24.66
N ILE A 4 28.86 -0.81 24.14
CA ILE A 4 27.47 -0.35 24.02
C ILE A 4 27.15 -0.28 22.54
N THR A 5 26.02 -0.87 22.14
CA THR A 5 25.51 -0.76 20.78
C THR A 5 24.24 0.09 20.84
N CYS A 6 24.19 1.14 20.02
CA CYS A 6 23.02 1.99 19.89
C CYS A 6 22.40 1.74 18.52
N THR A 7 21.12 1.39 18.48
CA THR A 7 20.32 1.35 17.26
C THR A 7 19.29 2.47 17.32
N ILE A 8 19.31 3.34 16.32
CA ILE A 8 18.31 4.40 16.17
C ILE A 8 17.23 3.85 15.26
N SER A 9 16.00 3.80 15.76
CA SER A 9 14.82 3.47 14.95
C SER A 9 13.98 4.73 14.78
N PHE A 10 13.71 5.10 13.53
CA PHE A 10 12.77 6.18 13.23
C PHE A 10 11.37 5.59 13.16
N THR A 11 10.48 6.06 14.03
CA THR A 11 9.04 5.82 13.89
C THR A 11 8.47 7.06 13.20
N THR A 12 7.97 6.91 11.98
CA THR A 12 7.16 7.96 11.37
C THR A 12 5.83 7.98 12.12
N ASP A 13 5.54 9.07 12.83
CA ASP A 13 4.19 9.31 13.31
C ASP A 13 3.25 9.31 12.09
N ASP A 14 2.10 8.64 12.22
CA ASP A 14 1.04 8.67 11.21
C ASP A 14 0.58 10.13 11.02
N ASP A 15 0.98 10.75 9.91
CA ASP A 15 0.39 12.01 9.49
C ASP A 15 -1.12 11.81 9.32
N PRO A 16 -1.98 12.71 9.84
CA PRO A 16 -3.41 12.62 9.62
C PRO A 16 -3.67 12.72 8.11
N ALA A 17 -4.24 11.65 7.54
CA ALA A 17 -4.75 11.60 6.18
C ALA A 17 -5.80 12.70 5.99
N GLY A 18 -5.38 13.90 5.60
CA GLY A 18 -6.22 15.08 5.64
C GLY A 18 -5.64 16.30 4.96
N GLY A 19 -4.82 16.12 3.92
CA GLY A 19 -4.37 17.21 3.04
C GLY A 19 -4.96 17.03 1.65
N SER A 20 -6.03 17.76 1.36
CA SER A 20 -6.64 17.86 0.02
C SER A 20 -5.60 18.36 -0.99
N TYR A 21 -4.98 17.43 -1.71
CA TYR A 21 -4.32 17.75 -2.98
C TYR A 21 -5.43 18.11 -3.98
N ARG A 22 -5.61 19.40 -4.24
CA ARG A 22 -6.43 19.89 -5.36
C ARG A 22 -5.67 19.56 -6.64
N ASP A 23 -5.96 18.39 -7.20
CA ASP A 23 -5.46 18.01 -8.50
C ASP A 23 -6.19 18.82 -9.58
N SER A 24 -5.41 19.36 -10.52
CA SER A 24 -5.84 20.26 -11.59
C SER A 24 -6.55 19.51 -12.75
N PHE A 25 -6.90 18.24 -12.53
CA PHE A 25 -7.41 17.32 -13.54
C PHE A 25 -8.95 17.29 -13.65
N ASP A 26 -9.66 17.81 -12.64
CA ASP A 26 -11.14 17.72 -12.55
C ASP A 26 -11.88 18.79 -13.39
N ASP A 27 -11.18 19.82 -13.86
CA ASP A 27 -11.80 20.93 -14.61
C ASP A 27 -12.25 20.54 -16.04
N HIS A 28 -11.81 19.39 -16.56
CA HIS A 28 -12.16 18.96 -17.91
C HIS A 28 -13.49 18.19 -17.99
N TYR A 29 -13.94 17.56 -16.89
CA TYR A 29 -15.21 16.80 -16.87
C TYR A 29 -16.43 17.72 -16.70
N LYS A 30 -16.28 18.82 -15.93
CA LYS A 30 -17.37 19.79 -15.71
C LYS A 30 -17.74 20.62 -16.95
N ARG A 31 -16.84 20.75 -17.94
CA ARG A 31 -17.11 21.51 -19.16
C ARG A 31 -18.04 20.79 -20.13
N VAL A 32 -18.11 19.45 -20.07
CA VAL A 32 -18.96 18.65 -20.98
C VAL A 32 -20.42 18.63 -20.50
N VAL A 33 -20.66 18.73 -19.19
CA VAL A 33 -22.02 18.68 -18.61
C VAL A 33 -22.76 20.02 -18.75
N ARG A 34 -22.06 21.15 -18.88
CA ARG A 34 -22.68 22.51 -18.89
C ARG A 34 -23.17 22.99 -20.26
N SER A 35 -22.90 22.27 -21.35
CA SER A 35 -23.34 22.68 -22.71
C SER A 35 -24.70 22.11 -23.14
N GLY A 36 -25.44 21.44 -22.24
CA GLY A 36 -26.67 20.71 -22.57
C GLY A 36 -28.00 21.32 -22.11
N GLU A 37 -28.03 22.50 -21.48
CA GLU A 37 -29.28 23.09 -20.97
C GLU A 37 -29.48 24.53 -21.45
N SER A 38 -30.39 24.70 -22.42
CA SER A 38 -31.15 25.93 -22.64
C SER A 38 -32.40 25.65 -23.50
N GLU A 39 -33.52 25.47 -22.78
CA GLU A 39 -34.92 25.95 -22.96
C GLU A 39 -35.65 26.08 -24.32
N PRO A 40 -37.00 25.97 -24.32
CA PRO A 40 -37.81 25.66 -25.49
C PRO A 40 -38.23 26.92 -26.27
N GLY A 41 -37.93 26.93 -27.57
CA GLY A 41 -38.39 27.93 -28.51
C GLY A 41 -39.79 27.61 -29.03
N SER A 42 -40.70 28.58 -28.91
CA SER A 42 -42.11 28.49 -29.26
C SER A 42 -42.45 29.33 -30.51
N TYR A 43 -43.49 28.89 -31.23
CA TYR A 43 -44.32 29.52 -32.27
C TYR A 43 -43.75 29.70 -33.70
N LYS A 44 -44.33 28.97 -34.67
CA LYS A 44 -45.43 29.49 -35.51
C LYS A 44 -46.05 28.38 -36.38
N GLU A 45 -47.35 28.18 -36.22
CA GLU A 45 -48.24 27.60 -37.23
C GLU A 45 -48.27 28.49 -38.48
N GLU A 46 -48.14 27.89 -39.65
CA GLU A 46 -48.70 28.42 -40.90
C GLU A 46 -49.34 27.23 -41.63
N CYS A 47 -50.67 27.26 -41.74
CA CYS A 47 -51.47 26.31 -42.49
C CYS A 47 -51.64 26.83 -43.92
N ASP A 48 -51.48 25.96 -44.93
CA ASP A 48 -52.17 26.09 -46.21
C ASP A 48 -52.29 24.70 -46.87
N ASP A 49 -53.52 24.17 -46.79
CA ASP A 49 -54.39 23.36 -47.69
C ASP A 49 -53.81 22.48 -48.85
N PRO A 50 -54.60 21.54 -49.43
CA PRO A 50 -54.47 20.10 -49.30
C PRO A 50 -54.17 19.44 -50.67
N ASP A 51 -54.42 18.15 -50.81
CA ASP A 51 -54.52 17.39 -52.07
C ASP A 51 -53.26 16.65 -52.53
N VAL A 52 -52.90 15.55 -51.85
CA VAL A 52 -52.32 14.39 -52.55
C VAL A 52 -52.88 13.09 -51.96
N TYR A 53 -53.52 12.32 -52.84
CA TYR A 53 -54.17 11.02 -52.68
C TYR A 53 -53.47 10.04 -51.71
N GLU A 54 -54.22 9.50 -50.75
CA GLU A 54 -53.83 8.31 -49.98
C GLU A 54 -53.83 7.08 -50.89
N GLU A 55 -52.65 6.51 -51.16
CA GLU A 55 -52.50 5.12 -51.59
C GLU A 55 -52.24 4.22 -50.37
N PRO A 56 -52.72 2.97 -50.35
CA PRO A 56 -52.62 2.11 -49.18
C PRO A 56 -51.16 1.77 -48.90
N VAL A 57 -50.68 2.10 -47.69
CA VAL A 57 -49.38 1.67 -47.18
C VAL A 57 -49.43 0.15 -47.01
N GLU A 58 -48.80 -0.58 -47.92
CA GLU A 58 -48.40 -1.96 -47.66
C GLU A 58 -47.38 -1.93 -46.51
N GLU A 59 -47.75 -2.45 -45.34
CA GLU A 59 -46.80 -2.67 -44.25
C GLU A 59 -45.77 -3.73 -44.69
N GLU A 60 -44.62 -3.28 -45.19
CA GLU A 60 -43.47 -4.14 -45.40
C GLU A 60 -43.03 -4.72 -44.04
N GLN A 61 -43.10 -6.05 -43.92
CA GLN A 61 -42.52 -6.78 -42.80
C GLN A 61 -41.06 -6.33 -42.64
N PRO A 62 -40.59 -5.97 -41.42
CA PRO A 62 -39.21 -5.60 -41.24
C PRO A 62 -38.37 -6.84 -41.55
N ASN A 63 -37.69 -6.82 -42.70
CA ASN A 63 -36.67 -7.80 -43.01
C ASN A 63 -35.56 -7.57 -41.98
N ILE A 64 -35.55 -8.36 -40.89
CA ILE A 64 -34.49 -8.34 -39.88
C ILE A 64 -33.27 -9.01 -40.51
N SER A 65 -32.71 -8.34 -41.52
CA SER A 65 -31.48 -8.77 -42.16
C SER A 65 -30.32 -8.29 -41.32
N LEU A 66 -29.33 -9.17 -41.18
CA LEU A 66 -28.12 -8.89 -40.41
C LEU A 66 -27.38 -7.65 -40.95
N ALA A 67 -27.51 -7.36 -42.26
CA ALA A 67 -27.04 -6.14 -42.89
C ALA A 67 -27.73 -4.87 -42.36
N THR A 68 -29.06 -4.89 -42.21
CA THR A 68 -29.83 -3.78 -41.63
C THR A 68 -29.45 -3.53 -40.17
N PHE A 69 -29.15 -4.59 -39.41
CA PHE A 69 -28.67 -4.50 -38.03
C PHE A 69 -27.27 -3.86 -37.93
N PHE A 70 -26.28 -4.34 -38.70
CA PHE A 70 -24.93 -3.78 -38.70
C PHE A 70 -24.86 -2.39 -39.35
N GLY A 71 -25.82 -2.03 -40.22
CA GLY A 71 -25.99 -0.68 -40.74
C GLY A 71 -26.43 0.33 -39.69
N GLY A 72 -27.22 -0.10 -38.69
CA GLY A 72 -27.66 0.73 -37.55
C GLY A 72 -26.72 0.69 -36.33
N CYS A 73 -25.68 -0.14 -36.35
CA CYS A 73 -24.70 -0.22 -35.26
C CYS A 73 -23.65 0.90 -35.37
N SER A 74 -23.18 1.42 -34.23
CA SER A 74 -22.02 2.32 -34.15
C SER A 74 -20.67 1.62 -34.37
N LEU A 75 -20.69 0.33 -34.74
CA LEU A 75 -19.50 -0.48 -34.95
C LEU A 75 -18.87 -0.16 -36.32
N HIS A 76 -17.88 0.73 -36.30
CA HIS A 76 -17.15 1.12 -37.50
C HIS A 76 -16.55 -0.09 -38.23
N GLY A 77 -16.82 -0.19 -39.53
CA GLY A 77 -16.32 -1.27 -40.40
C GLY A 77 -17.27 -2.46 -40.57
N ALA A 78 -18.24 -2.67 -39.68
CA ALA A 78 -19.20 -3.78 -39.80
C ALA A 78 -20.20 -3.58 -40.95
N ASN A 79 -20.58 -2.33 -41.21
CA ASN A 79 -21.45 -1.94 -42.34
C ASN A 79 -20.82 -2.31 -43.70
N HIS A 80 -19.50 -2.20 -43.86
CA HIS A 80 -18.80 -2.57 -45.11
C HIS A 80 -18.65 -4.10 -45.31
N ILE A 81 -18.89 -4.90 -44.28
CA ILE A 81 -18.75 -6.37 -44.30
C ILE A 81 -20.09 -7.04 -44.60
N PHE A 82 -21.20 -6.43 -44.19
CA PHE A 82 -22.55 -6.96 -44.39
C PHE A 82 -23.36 -6.02 -45.29
N VAL A 83 -22.98 -5.97 -46.58
CA VAL A 83 -23.79 -5.33 -47.61
C VAL A 83 -24.62 -6.43 -48.30
N GLU A 84 -25.92 -6.20 -48.52
CA GLU A 84 -26.83 -7.09 -49.24
C GLU A 84 -26.54 -7.16 -50.75
N GLU A 85 -25.32 -7.55 -51.12
CA GLU A 85 -24.98 -7.83 -52.51
C GLU A 85 -24.87 -9.33 -52.75
N LYS A 86 -25.63 -9.83 -53.72
CA LYS A 86 -25.79 -11.26 -54.08
C LYS A 86 -24.50 -11.95 -54.56
N LYS A 87 -23.34 -11.29 -54.52
CA LYS A 87 -22.02 -11.77 -54.95
C LYS A 87 -20.93 -11.28 -53.99
N PHE A 88 -20.20 -12.19 -53.36
CA PHE A 88 -19.04 -11.88 -52.51
C PHE A 88 -17.96 -11.12 -53.30
N GLY A 89 -17.81 -9.82 -53.02
CA GLY A 89 -16.80 -8.97 -53.66
C GLY A 89 -15.45 -9.01 -52.93
N ILE A 90 -14.34 -8.93 -53.67
CA ILE A 90 -12.97 -8.86 -53.11
C ILE A 90 -12.82 -7.70 -52.10
N ARG A 91 -13.55 -6.59 -52.32
CA ARG A 91 -13.58 -5.43 -51.42
C ARG A 91 -14.16 -5.76 -50.04
N GLN A 92 -15.19 -6.58 -49.98
CA GLN A 92 -15.83 -7.02 -48.73
C GLN A 92 -14.88 -7.93 -47.93
N GLY A 93 -14.16 -8.82 -48.61
CA GLY A 93 -13.11 -9.64 -48.00
C GLY A 93 -11.97 -8.78 -47.41
N LEU A 94 -11.54 -7.74 -48.11
CA LEU A 94 -10.52 -6.81 -47.60
C LEU A 94 -11.02 -6.06 -46.35
N TRP A 95 -12.23 -5.52 -46.37
CA TRP A 95 -12.83 -4.87 -45.19
C TRP A 95 -12.99 -5.82 -44.01
N ALA A 96 -13.38 -7.08 -44.26
CA ALA A 96 -13.48 -8.11 -43.23
C ALA A 96 -12.10 -8.42 -42.61
N VAL A 97 -11.06 -8.56 -43.42
CA VAL A 97 -9.69 -8.80 -42.93
C VAL A 97 -9.19 -7.61 -42.11
N CYS A 98 -9.37 -6.38 -42.59
CA CYS A 98 -8.98 -5.18 -41.86
C CYS A 98 -9.72 -5.05 -40.52
N PHE A 99 -11.02 -5.31 -40.50
CA PHE A 99 -11.84 -5.28 -39.29
C PHE A 99 -11.42 -6.36 -38.29
N LEU A 100 -11.23 -7.60 -38.74
CA LEU A 100 -10.77 -8.70 -37.87
C LEU A 100 -9.37 -8.44 -37.32
N MET A 101 -8.48 -7.87 -38.12
CA MET A 101 -7.14 -7.47 -37.68
C MET A 101 -7.23 -6.36 -36.62
N ALA A 102 -8.03 -5.32 -36.85
CA ALA A 102 -8.23 -4.24 -35.89
C ALA A 102 -8.83 -4.76 -34.57
N LEU A 103 -9.84 -5.63 -34.64
CA LEU A 103 -10.46 -6.25 -33.46
C LEU A 103 -9.46 -7.10 -32.69
N SER A 104 -8.64 -7.88 -33.39
CA SER A 104 -7.62 -8.75 -32.77
C SER A 104 -6.55 -7.92 -32.06
N LEU A 105 -6.03 -6.86 -32.69
CA LEU A 105 -5.07 -5.95 -32.07
C LEU A 105 -5.67 -5.26 -30.84
N PHE A 106 -6.93 -4.82 -30.93
CA PHE A 106 -7.65 -4.23 -29.79
C PHE A 106 -7.76 -5.21 -28.61
N LEU A 107 -8.21 -6.44 -28.85
CA LEU A 107 -8.34 -7.45 -27.79
C LEU A 107 -7.00 -7.82 -27.15
N LEU A 108 -5.93 -7.93 -27.95
CA LEU A 108 -4.58 -8.17 -27.42
C LEU A 108 -4.10 -7.00 -26.54
N GLN A 109 -4.32 -5.75 -26.95
CA GLN A 109 -3.97 -4.58 -26.15
C GLN A 109 -4.77 -4.49 -24.86
N VAL A 110 -6.09 -4.76 -24.92
CA VAL A 110 -6.94 -4.76 -23.72
C VAL A 110 -6.53 -5.88 -22.78
N GLY A 111 -6.23 -7.08 -23.29
CA GLY A 111 -5.72 -8.20 -22.50
C GLY A 111 -4.42 -7.86 -21.78
N ASP A 112 -3.44 -7.28 -22.50
CA ASP A 112 -2.18 -6.83 -21.92
C ASP A 112 -2.39 -5.79 -20.80
N ARG A 113 -3.29 -4.83 -21.01
CA ARG A 113 -3.61 -3.80 -20.01
C ARG A 113 -4.34 -4.36 -18.80
N ILE A 114 -5.24 -5.33 -18.98
CA ILE A 114 -5.91 -6.02 -17.86
C ILE A 114 -4.88 -6.81 -17.04
N VAL A 115 -4.00 -7.57 -17.69
CA VAL A 115 -2.95 -8.31 -17.00
C VAL A 115 -2.02 -7.37 -16.24
N TYR A 116 -1.60 -6.27 -16.85
CA TYR A 116 -0.79 -5.24 -16.21
C TYR A 116 -1.51 -4.59 -15.00
N TYR A 117 -2.79 -4.26 -15.15
CA TYR A 117 -3.58 -3.72 -14.04
C TYR A 117 -3.70 -4.71 -12.87
N LEU A 118 -3.90 -6.00 -13.17
CA LEU A 118 -3.98 -7.06 -12.17
C LEU A 118 -2.64 -7.43 -11.54
N GLN A 119 -1.51 -6.95 -12.07
CA GLN A 119 -0.19 -7.10 -11.45
C GLN A 119 0.03 -6.12 -10.29
N TYR A 120 -0.84 -5.11 -10.12
CA TYR A 120 -0.77 -4.12 -9.04
C TYR A 120 0.62 -3.47 -8.89
N ASP A 121 1.25 -3.12 -10.02
CA ASP A 121 2.53 -2.45 -9.99
C ASP A 121 2.39 -1.02 -9.44
N HIS A 122 3.30 -0.61 -8.58
CA HIS A 122 3.27 0.70 -7.91
C HIS A 122 4.61 1.40 -8.06
N ILE A 123 4.55 2.70 -8.33
CA ILE A 123 5.74 3.55 -8.44
C ILE A 123 5.79 4.41 -7.18
N THR A 124 6.90 4.35 -6.46
CA THR A 124 7.15 5.22 -5.31
C THR A 124 7.90 6.46 -5.76
N MET A 125 7.43 7.64 -5.33
CA MET A 125 8.15 8.90 -5.51
C MET A 125 8.77 9.30 -4.18
N LEU A 126 10.07 9.59 -4.20
CA LEU A 126 10.81 10.05 -3.02
C LEU A 126 11.01 11.56 -3.12
N ASP A 127 10.68 12.28 -2.06
CA ASP A 127 10.82 13.74 -1.95
C ASP A 127 11.53 14.06 -0.62
N GLU A 128 12.45 15.01 -0.63
CA GLU A 128 13.18 15.46 0.55
C GLU A 128 12.71 16.87 0.91
N ARG A 129 12.07 17.01 2.08
CA ARG A 129 11.54 18.29 2.55
C ARG A 129 12.19 18.67 3.87
N ASN A 130 12.62 19.92 3.97
CA ASN A 130 13.09 20.48 5.23
C ASN A 130 11.89 20.83 6.11
N ALA A 131 11.89 20.31 7.34
CA ALA A 131 10.92 20.66 8.38
C ALA A 131 11.66 21.41 9.50
N ASP A 132 11.12 22.58 9.90
CA ASP A 132 11.70 23.39 10.97
C ASP A 132 11.65 22.68 12.34
N ASN A 133 10.64 21.84 12.56
CA ASN A 133 10.46 21.03 13.76
C ASN A 133 10.23 19.57 13.36
N MET A 134 10.96 18.65 13.99
CA MET A 134 10.81 17.21 13.82
C MET A 134 10.71 16.53 15.19
N THR A 135 9.89 15.48 15.29
CA THR A 135 9.83 14.64 16.49
C THR A 135 11.18 13.92 16.67
N PHE A 136 11.79 14.05 17.85
CA PHE A 136 13.00 13.32 18.17
C PHE A 136 12.68 11.83 18.33
N PRO A 137 13.39 10.92 17.64
CA PRO A 137 13.06 9.51 17.65
C PRO A 137 13.32 8.88 19.02
N ALA A 138 12.68 7.74 19.28
CA ALA A 138 13.01 6.93 20.43
C ALA A 138 14.43 6.35 20.28
N ILE A 139 15.24 6.49 21.33
CA ILE A 139 16.57 5.88 21.40
C ILE A 139 16.49 4.64 22.28
N THR A 140 16.86 3.49 21.71
CA THR A 140 17.02 2.24 22.46
C THR A 140 18.49 1.91 22.61
N ILE A 141 18.95 1.76 23.85
CA ILE A 141 20.33 1.40 24.18
C ILE A 141 20.32 0.05 24.88
N CYS A 142 21.16 -0.87 24.40
CA CYS A 142 21.37 -2.17 25.03
C CYS A 142 22.86 -2.35 25.36
N ASN A 143 23.13 -2.88 26.55
CA ASN A 143 24.48 -3.32 26.89
C ASN A 143 24.76 -4.64 26.20
N TYR A 144 25.91 -4.75 25.52
CA TYR A 144 26.28 -6.01 24.88
C TYR A 144 26.41 -7.16 25.89
N ASN A 145 26.78 -6.84 27.13
CA ASN A 145 26.76 -7.83 28.20
C ASN A 145 25.31 -8.04 28.65
N THR A 146 24.81 -9.26 28.48
CA THR A 146 23.44 -9.65 28.85
C THR A 146 23.20 -9.64 30.36
N PHE A 147 24.25 -9.86 31.16
CA PHE A 147 24.17 -9.95 32.61
C PHE A 147 25.43 -9.40 33.29
N ARG A 148 25.24 -8.88 34.50
CA ARG A 148 26.30 -8.47 35.41
C ARG A 148 26.86 -9.71 36.11
N ARG A 149 28.13 -10.02 35.81
CA ARG A 149 28.86 -11.13 36.44
C ARG A 149 28.89 -11.04 37.97
N SER A 150 28.93 -9.84 38.53
CA SER A 150 28.92 -9.62 39.98
C SER A 150 27.58 -9.94 40.66
N GLN A 151 26.51 -10.12 39.89
CA GLN A 151 25.17 -10.45 40.39
C GLN A 151 24.84 -11.95 40.24
N LEU A 152 25.77 -12.78 39.74
CA LEU A 152 25.56 -14.22 39.59
C LEU A 152 25.72 -14.96 40.91
N SER A 153 24.73 -15.77 41.28
CA SER A 153 24.83 -16.69 42.42
C SER A 153 25.35 -18.08 42.00
N TYR A 154 25.59 -18.96 42.97
CA TYR A 154 26.02 -20.33 42.69
C TYR A 154 24.91 -21.15 42.03
N SER A 155 23.67 -20.99 42.49
CA SER A 155 22.52 -21.65 41.88
C SER A 155 22.27 -21.20 40.44
N ASP A 156 22.52 -19.93 40.11
CA ASP A 156 22.40 -19.43 38.74
C ASP A 156 23.39 -20.13 37.81
N LEU A 157 24.63 -20.34 38.25
CA LEU A 157 25.65 -21.09 37.49
C LEU A 157 25.30 -22.57 37.35
N LEU A 158 24.66 -23.17 38.35
CA LEU A 158 24.22 -24.56 38.27
C LEU A 158 23.14 -24.76 37.19
N PHE A 159 22.21 -23.81 37.03
CA PHE A 159 21.10 -23.94 36.07
C PHE A 159 21.41 -23.34 34.69
N MET A 160 22.12 -22.21 34.64
CA MET A 160 22.40 -21.50 33.39
C MET A 160 23.85 -21.63 32.91
N GLY A 161 24.76 -22.19 33.71
CA GLY A 161 26.20 -22.28 33.41
C GLY A 161 26.51 -22.69 31.97
N PRO A 162 25.98 -23.82 31.46
CA PRO A 162 26.22 -24.25 30.08
C PRO A 162 25.77 -23.23 29.02
N LEU A 163 24.66 -22.53 29.24
CA LEU A 163 24.17 -21.47 28.35
C LEU A 163 25.02 -20.21 28.43
N LEU A 164 25.65 -19.96 29.57
CA LEU A 164 26.53 -18.82 29.81
C LEU A 164 27.99 -19.11 29.40
N GLY A 165 28.28 -20.31 28.88
CA GLY A 165 29.62 -20.74 28.51
C GLY A 165 30.51 -21.14 29.70
N TYR A 166 29.91 -21.45 30.85
CA TYR A 166 30.60 -22.04 32.00
C TYR A 166 30.51 -23.57 31.93
N GLU A 167 31.67 -24.23 31.97
CA GLU A 167 31.79 -25.68 32.12
C GLU A 167 31.91 -26.09 33.60
N ASP A 168 31.56 -27.34 33.94
CA ASP A 168 31.52 -27.84 35.33
C ASP A 168 32.87 -27.79 36.06
N ASN A 169 33.98 -27.76 35.30
CA ASN A 169 35.36 -27.68 35.78
C ASN A 169 35.93 -26.25 35.74
N MET A 170 35.16 -25.26 35.27
CA MET A 170 35.59 -23.87 35.18
C MET A 170 35.37 -23.17 36.52
N ALA A 171 36.44 -22.79 37.21
CA ALA A 171 36.32 -21.90 38.36
C ALA A 171 35.72 -20.56 37.89
N PRO A 172 34.68 -20.01 38.55
CA PRO A 172 34.01 -18.79 38.11
C PRO A 172 34.96 -17.60 37.86
N GLY A 173 36.08 -17.58 38.58
CA GLY A 173 37.10 -16.52 38.52
C GLY A 173 36.59 -15.17 39.01
N ILE A 174 35.37 -15.14 39.56
CA ILE A 174 34.64 -13.96 40.02
C ILE A 174 34.04 -14.28 41.40
N PRO A 175 33.97 -13.30 42.32
CA PRO A 175 33.19 -13.45 43.54
C PRO A 175 31.71 -13.57 43.16
N LEU A 176 31.08 -14.65 43.60
CA LEU A 176 29.64 -14.87 43.38
C LEU A 176 28.82 -14.00 44.35
N ALA A 177 27.67 -13.55 43.87
CA ALA A 177 26.69 -12.88 44.70
C ALA A 177 26.09 -13.85 45.73
N PRO A 178 25.61 -13.34 46.87
CA PRO A 178 24.80 -14.13 47.80
C PRO A 178 23.61 -14.78 47.07
N GLU A 179 23.20 -15.96 47.54
CA GLU A 179 22.01 -16.62 47.00
C GLU A 179 20.77 -15.72 47.15
N PRO A 180 19.96 -15.55 46.09
CA PRO A 180 18.72 -14.79 46.19
C PRO A 180 17.76 -15.49 47.15
N ASP A 181 17.07 -14.71 47.98
CA ASP A 181 15.99 -15.23 48.81
C ASP A 181 14.79 -15.58 47.92
N ARG A 182 14.74 -16.85 47.48
CA ARG A 182 13.66 -17.36 46.64
C ARG A 182 12.44 -17.80 47.46
N GLN A 183 12.47 -17.75 48.79
CA GLN A 183 11.33 -18.16 49.65
C GLN A 183 10.79 -19.56 49.30
N GLY A 184 11.66 -20.47 48.85
CA GLY A 184 11.29 -21.81 48.40
C GLY A 184 10.81 -21.92 46.94
N ALA A 185 10.77 -20.83 46.18
CA ALA A 185 10.49 -20.84 44.76
C ALA A 185 11.65 -21.47 43.96
N ARG A 186 11.31 -22.09 42.82
CA ARG A 186 12.28 -22.66 41.88
C ARG A 186 13.01 -21.55 41.11
N PHE A 187 14.12 -21.92 40.49
CA PHE A 187 14.82 -21.06 39.53
C PHE A 187 13.84 -20.57 38.44
N SER A 188 13.86 -19.26 38.17
CA SER A 188 13.05 -18.61 37.15
C SER A 188 13.93 -17.76 36.27
N LEU A 189 13.82 -17.91 34.95
CA LEU A 189 14.56 -17.10 33.98
C LEU A 189 14.21 -15.61 34.11
N ALA A 190 12.93 -15.29 34.36
CA ALA A 190 12.51 -13.90 34.56
C ALA A 190 13.17 -13.27 35.79
N GLU A 191 13.29 -14.03 36.90
CA GLU A 191 14.00 -13.57 38.10
C GLU A 191 15.48 -13.37 37.83
N PHE A 192 16.11 -14.36 37.18
CA PHE A 192 17.51 -14.31 36.80
C PHE A 192 17.82 -13.08 35.94
N PHE A 193 17.06 -12.84 34.87
CA PHE A 193 17.26 -11.68 34.01
C PHE A 193 16.99 -10.36 34.74
N ASN A 194 15.91 -10.25 35.52
CA ASN A 194 15.58 -9.01 36.22
C ASN A 194 16.65 -8.61 37.26
N ARG A 195 17.23 -9.59 37.98
CA ARG A 195 18.30 -9.34 38.95
C ARG A 195 19.65 -9.06 38.28
N THR A 196 20.01 -9.88 37.31
CA THR A 196 21.36 -9.86 36.72
C THR A 196 21.52 -8.83 35.59
N ARG A 197 20.44 -8.34 34.98
CA ARG A 197 20.50 -7.29 33.93
C ARG A 197 21.24 -6.04 34.36
N HIS A 198 21.76 -5.30 33.40
CA HIS A 198 22.31 -3.97 33.65
C HIS A 198 21.19 -2.95 33.93
N ARG A 199 21.45 -2.05 34.86
CA ARG A 199 20.53 -0.98 35.27
C ARG A 199 20.97 0.35 34.65
N MET A 200 20.02 1.18 34.25
CA MET A 200 20.32 2.45 33.59
C MET A 200 21.07 3.40 34.53
N GLU A 201 20.71 3.37 35.81
CA GLU A 201 21.31 4.17 36.88
C GLU A 201 22.82 3.90 37.03
N ASP A 202 23.26 2.67 36.74
CA ASP A 202 24.66 2.27 36.83
C ASP A 202 25.45 2.58 35.54
N MET A 203 24.76 2.74 34.41
CA MET A 203 25.37 2.91 33.09
C MET A 203 25.39 4.38 32.63
N LEU A 204 24.38 5.16 32.99
CA LEU A 204 24.22 6.54 32.57
C LEU A 204 25.09 7.45 33.46
N LEU A 205 26.22 7.91 32.92
CA LEU A 205 27.12 8.83 33.62
C LEU A 205 26.71 10.30 33.46
N ASP A 206 26.28 10.66 32.25
CA ASP A 206 25.85 12.01 31.90
C ASP A 206 24.83 11.93 30.76
N CYS A 207 23.86 12.84 30.75
CA CYS A 207 22.77 12.88 29.78
C CYS A 207 22.32 14.32 29.59
N ALA A 208 22.35 14.79 28.34
CA ALA A 208 21.81 16.09 27.97
C ALA A 208 21.06 15.99 26.64
N PHE A 209 19.84 16.54 26.62
CA PHE A 209 19.01 16.62 25.42
C PHE A 209 18.55 18.06 25.19
N SER A 210 18.86 18.61 24.01
CA SER A 210 18.52 19.99 23.63
C SER A 210 18.94 21.04 24.69
N GLY A 211 20.10 20.84 25.31
CA GLY A 211 20.64 21.74 26.34
C GLY A 211 20.02 21.59 27.74
N LYS A 212 19.16 20.59 27.95
CA LYS A 212 18.60 20.25 29.27
C LYS A 212 19.23 18.96 29.77
N GLU A 213 19.54 18.92 31.07
CA GLU A 213 20.00 17.69 31.73
C GLU A 213 18.87 16.65 31.77
N CYS A 214 19.23 15.39 31.57
CA CYS A 214 18.35 14.23 31.71
C CYS A 214 18.97 13.21 32.68
N GLY A 215 18.13 12.30 33.17
CA GLY A 215 18.53 11.26 34.12
C GLY A 215 17.89 9.92 33.80
N PRO A 216 18.17 8.88 34.60
CA PRO A 216 17.65 7.52 34.42
C PRO A 216 16.12 7.46 34.39
N GLU A 217 15.43 8.37 35.07
CA GLU A 217 13.97 8.48 35.11
C GLU A 217 13.32 8.79 33.74
N HIS A 218 14.11 9.32 32.80
CA HIS A 218 13.66 9.57 31.42
C HIS A 218 13.83 8.36 30.50
N TRP A 219 14.36 7.25 31.02
CA TRP A 219 14.51 5.99 30.31
C TRP A 219 13.44 5.00 30.76
N ARG A 220 12.91 4.24 29.80
CA ARG A 220 11.96 3.16 30.07
C ARG A 220 12.61 1.83 29.75
N GLU A 221 12.52 0.90 30.69
CA GLU A 221 12.89 -0.49 30.46
C GLU A 221 11.87 -1.15 29.52
N VAL A 222 12.37 -1.83 28.49
CA VAL A 222 11.54 -2.63 27.58
C VAL A 222 11.69 -4.09 27.99
N GLU A 223 10.62 -4.68 28.52
CA GLU A 223 10.56 -6.11 28.79
C GLU A 223 10.29 -6.84 27.48
N GLU A 224 11.35 -7.32 26.83
CA GLU A 224 11.21 -8.26 25.72
C GLU A 224 10.96 -9.64 26.34
N PHE A 225 9.69 -10.05 26.39
CA PHE A 225 9.30 -11.40 26.75
C PHE A 225 9.91 -12.37 25.73
N VAL A 226 10.96 -13.08 26.13
CA VAL A 226 11.39 -14.33 25.47
C VAL A 226 10.58 -15.48 26.06
#